data_AF-A0A2U9IKD1-F1
#
_entry.id   AF-A0A2U9IKD1-F1
#
_cell.length_a   1.000
_cell.length_b   1.000
_cell.length_c   1.000
_cell.angle_alpha   90.00
_cell.angle_beta   90.00
_cell.angle_gamma   90.00
#
_symmetry.space_group_name_H-M   'P 1'
#
loop_
_entity.id
_entity.type
_entity.pdbx_description
1 polymer ?
#
loop_
_entity_poly.entity_id
_entity_poly.type
_entity_poly.pdbx_seq_one_letter_code
_entity_poly.pdbx_strand_id
1 'polypeptide(L)'
;MVSLYKALQEIGFVKVNARTLQRGNTIFKVSINGDEARYYIHTQFGSATYYSQKAALHGLVLRFAISREDLEKLRDLGLDIAKIELENYERTMKRVEKEGRKAIMDYIEKLDR
;
A
#
# COMPACT_ATOMS: atom_id res chain seq x y z
N MET A 1 5.75 -15.12 -12.80
CA MET A 1 5.41 -14.34 -11.58
C MET A 1 5.41 -12.86 -11.95
N VAL A 2 4.27 -12.18 -11.83
CA VAL A 2 4.17 -10.73 -12.11
C VAL A 2 4.74 -9.96 -10.93
N SER A 3 5.60 -8.97 -11.18
CA SER A 3 6.12 -8.12 -10.09
C SER A 3 5.09 -7.06 -9.70
N LEU A 4 5.06 -6.70 -8.42
CA LEU A 4 4.19 -5.65 -7.90
C LEU A 4 4.38 -4.34 -8.69
N TYR A 5 5.62 -3.97 -9.04
CA TYR A 5 5.88 -2.77 -9.84
C TYR A 5 5.10 -2.81 -11.17
N LYS A 6 5.14 -3.93 -11.89
CA LYS A 6 4.43 -4.06 -13.16
C LYS A 6 2.92 -4.09 -12.97
N ALA A 7 2.45 -4.85 -11.99
CA ALA A 7 1.02 -4.96 -11.71
C ALA A 7 0.39 -3.61 -11.33
N LEU A 8 1.11 -2.75 -10.60
CA LEU A 8 0.63 -1.40 -10.27
C LEU A 8 0.41 -0.53 -11.52
N GLN A 9 1.21 -0.72 -12.58
CA GLN A 9 1.03 0.04 -13.83
C GLN A 9 -0.33 -0.26 -14.48
N GLU A 10 -0.81 -1.50 -14.38
CA GLU A 10 -2.09 -1.95 -14.94
C GLU A 10 -3.30 -1.39 -14.19
N ILE A 11 -3.12 -0.91 -12.96
CA ILE A 11 -4.17 -0.25 -12.16
C ILE A 11 -3.98 1.27 -12.08
N GLY A 12 -3.31 1.86 -13.07
CA GLY A 12 -3.26 3.32 -13.27
C GLY A 12 -2.11 4.03 -12.54
N PHE A 13 -1.11 3.31 -12.04
CA PHE A 13 0.15 3.95 -11.62
C PHE A 13 1.03 4.24 -12.83
N VAL A 14 1.37 5.52 -13.05
CA VAL A 14 2.20 5.95 -14.17
C VAL A 14 3.67 6.00 -13.79
N LYS A 15 4.56 5.59 -14.70
CA LYS A 15 6.00 5.71 -14.50
C LYS A 15 6.43 7.16 -14.66
N VAL A 16 7.01 7.73 -13.60
CA VAL A 16 7.49 9.13 -13.59
C VAL A 16 9.01 9.25 -13.54
N ASN A 17 9.70 8.20 -13.09
CA ASN A 17 11.16 8.13 -13.11
C ASN A 17 11.62 6.65 -13.12
N ALA A 18 12.93 6.40 -13.16
CA ALA A 18 13.50 5.07 -12.97
C ALA A 18 12.97 4.44 -11.68
N ARG A 19 12.36 3.26 -11.82
CA ARG A 19 11.77 2.46 -10.74
C ARG A 19 10.82 3.22 -9.82
N THR A 20 10.23 4.31 -10.32
CA THR A 20 9.29 5.15 -9.56
C THR A 20 7.98 5.27 -10.33
N LEU A 21 6.88 4.95 -9.64
CA LEU A 21 5.53 5.11 -10.13
C LEU A 21 4.78 6.15 -9.29
N GLN A 22 3.77 6.76 -9.90
CA GLN A 22 2.89 7.72 -9.25
C GLN A 22 1.42 7.47 -9.63
N ARG A 23 0.52 7.66 -8.67
CA ARG A 23 -0.93 7.74 -8.90
C ARG A 23 -1.53 8.79 -7.97
N GLY A 24 -1.95 9.93 -8.54
CA GLY A 24 -2.33 11.11 -7.76
C GLY A 24 -1.19 11.54 -6.82
N ASN A 25 -1.49 11.66 -5.52
CA ASN A 25 -0.53 12.01 -4.47
C ASN A 25 0.23 10.80 -3.89
N THR A 26 0.11 9.62 -4.49
CA THR A 26 0.85 8.41 -4.08
C THR A 26 2.08 8.22 -4.93
N ILE A 27 3.24 8.05 -4.29
CA ILE A 27 4.50 7.66 -4.92
C ILE A 27 4.86 6.25 -4.46
N PHE A 28 5.18 5.37 -5.42
CA PHE A 28 5.73 4.04 -5.18
C PHE A 28 7.10 3.94 -5.84
N LYS A 29 8.15 3.69 -5.05
CA LYS A 29 9.53 3.61 -5.55
C LYS A 29 10.16 2.29 -5.15
N VAL A 30 10.83 1.65 -6.10
CA VAL A 30 11.63 0.43 -5.87
C VAL A 30 13.11 0.79 -5.93
N SER A 31 13.84 0.49 -4.86
CA SER A 31 15.29 0.52 -4.82
C SER A 31 15.82 -0.91 -4.76
N ILE A 32 16.88 -1.19 -5.51
CA ILE A 32 17.55 -2.48 -5.53
C ILE A 32 18.99 -2.22 -5.11
N ASN A 33 19.44 -2.86 -4.03
CA ASN A 33 20.82 -2.79 -3.55
C ASN A 33 21.35 -4.21 -3.39
N GLY A 34 22.18 -4.67 -4.33
CA GLY A 34 22.52 -6.09 -4.45
C GLY A 34 21.26 -6.93 -4.68
N ASP A 35 21.08 -7.95 -3.86
CA ASP A 35 19.92 -8.86 -3.89
C ASP A 35 18.72 -8.35 -3.07
N GLU A 36 18.85 -7.22 -2.37
CA GLU A 36 17.79 -6.65 -1.54
C GLU A 36 16.93 -5.64 -2.32
N ALA A 37 15.62 -5.89 -2.34
CA ALA A 37 14.63 -4.94 -2.85
C ALA A 37 13.95 -4.17 -1.72
N ARG A 38 13.96 -2.84 -1.79
CA ARG A 38 13.26 -1.93 -0.87
C ARG A 38 12.17 -1.17 -1.62
N TYR A 39 10.98 -1.13 -1.03
CA TYR A 39 9.78 -0.53 -1.61
C TYR A 39 9.38 0.67 -0.74
N TYR A 40 9.60 1.87 -1.25
CA TYR A 40 9.21 3.10 -0.59
C TYR A 40 7.83 3.54 -1.07
N ILE A 41 6.92 3.77 -0.12
CA ILE A 41 5.56 4.24 -0.37
C ILE A 41 5.40 5.58 0.33
N HIS A 42 4.97 6.59 -0.41
CA HIS A 42 4.60 7.89 0.12
C HIS A 42 3.20 8.25 -0.32
N THR A 43 2.38 8.70 0.63
CA THR A 43 0.99 9.13 0.43
C THR A 43 0.73 10.41 1.22
N GLN A 44 -0.42 11.03 1.01
CA GLN A 44 -0.89 12.14 1.85
C GLN A 44 -1.07 11.76 3.33
N PHE A 45 -1.17 10.47 3.65
CA PHE A 45 -1.29 9.95 5.01
C PHE A 45 0.06 9.49 5.60
N GLY A 46 1.17 9.83 4.95
CA GLY A 46 2.53 9.53 5.39
C GLY A 46 3.26 8.52 4.51
N SER A 47 4.47 8.14 4.94
CA SER A 47 5.37 7.27 4.17
C SER A 47 5.95 6.12 4.99
N ALA A 48 6.31 5.02 4.31
CA ALA A 48 7.08 3.92 4.90
C ALA A 48 7.90 3.17 3.85
N THR A 49 8.90 2.44 4.32
CA THR A 49 9.73 1.54 3.52
C THR A 49 9.42 0.09 3.89
N TYR A 50 9.29 -0.75 2.87
CA TYR A 50 9.01 -2.18 2.98
C TYR A 50 10.12 -2.99 2.32
N TYR A 51 10.30 -4.23 2.78
CA TYR A 51 11.39 -5.11 2.36
C TYR A 51 10.90 -6.35 1.58
N SER A 52 9.62 -6.39 1.21
CA SER A 52 9.05 -7.42 0.34
C SER A 52 7.85 -6.87 -0.44
N GLN A 53 7.54 -7.47 -1.59
CA GLN A 53 6.38 -7.07 -2.40
C GLN A 53 5.07 -7.26 -1.62
N LYS A 54 4.95 -8.36 -0.85
CA LYS A 54 3.79 -8.62 0.00
C LYS A 54 3.58 -7.49 1.02
N ALA A 55 4.64 -7.11 1.73
CA ALA A 55 4.55 -6.06 2.74
C ALA A 55 4.27 -4.68 2.11
N ALA A 56 4.85 -4.41 0.93
CA ALA A 56 4.58 -3.20 0.18
C ALA A 56 3.11 -3.12 -0.29
N LEU A 57 2.55 -4.21 -0.81
CA LEU A 57 1.13 -4.26 -1.21
C LEU A 57 0.21 -3.98 -0.01
N HIS A 58 0.45 -4.65 1.12
CA HIS A 58 -0.27 -4.39 2.36
C HIS A 58 -0.14 -2.91 2.78
N GLY A 59 1.05 -2.33 2.67
CA GLY A 59 1.31 -0.92 2.95
C GLY A 59 0.55 0.06 2.07
N LEU A 60 0.28 -0.30 0.81
CA LEU A 60 -0.57 0.47 -0.10
C LEU A 60 -2.05 0.40 0.34
N VAL A 61 -2.54 -0.77 0.75
CA VAL A 61 -3.92 -0.93 1.28
C VAL A 61 -4.10 -0.10 2.54
N LEU A 62 -3.19 -0.23 3.52
CA LEU A 62 -3.27 0.49 4.81
C LEU A 62 -3.30 2.02 4.65
N ARG A 63 -2.72 2.55 3.56
CA ARG A 63 -2.69 3.99 3.27
C ARG A 63 -3.77 4.41 2.27
N PHE A 64 -4.74 3.55 2.00
CA PHE A 64 -5.81 3.81 1.04
C PHE A 64 -5.29 4.18 -0.36
N ALA A 65 -4.07 3.74 -0.68
CA ALA A 65 -3.42 4.02 -1.95
C ALA A 65 -3.92 3.09 -3.06
N ILE A 66 -4.55 1.97 -2.69
CA ILE A 66 -5.24 1.03 -3.57
C ILE A 66 -6.55 0.57 -2.93
N SER A 67 -7.58 0.37 -3.75
CA SER A 67 -8.91 -0.09 -3.31
C SER A 67 -9.03 -1.61 -3.34
N ARG A 68 -10.17 -2.14 -2.87
CA ARG A 68 -10.54 -3.55 -3.06
C ARG A 68 -10.61 -3.92 -4.56
N GLU A 69 -11.20 -3.06 -5.38
CA GLU A 69 -11.32 -3.28 -6.83
C GLU A 69 -9.96 -3.34 -7.51
N ASP A 70 -9.00 -2.52 -7.06
CA ASP A 70 -7.61 -2.61 -7.51
C ASP A 70 -7.02 -3.98 -7.16
N LEU A 71 -7.22 -4.48 -5.95
CA LEU A 71 -6.75 -5.80 -5.54
C LEU A 71 -7.39 -6.94 -6.35
N GLU A 72 -8.67 -6.83 -6.69
CA GLU A 72 -9.37 -7.79 -7.55
C GLU A 72 -8.74 -7.83 -8.95
N LYS A 73 -8.48 -6.66 -9.55
CA LYS A 73 -7.74 -6.57 -10.83
C LYS A 73 -6.34 -7.17 -10.73
N LEU A 74 -5.60 -6.88 -9.66
CA LEU A 74 -4.26 -7.42 -9.45
C LEU A 74 -4.27 -8.95 -9.30
N ARG A 75 -5.28 -9.52 -8.62
CA ARG A 75 -5.49 -10.97 -8.53
C ARG A 75 -5.73 -11.55 -9.92
N ASP A 76 -6.58 -10.92 -10.73
CA ASP A 76 -6.93 -11.41 -12.07
C ASP A 76 -5.75 -11.34 -13.05
N LEU A 77 -4.79 -10.44 -12.78
CA LEU A 77 -3.48 -10.39 -13.46
C LEU A 77 -2.48 -11.47 -12.97
N GLY A 78 -2.86 -12.31 -12.01
CA GLY A 78 -2.03 -13.39 -11.48
C GLY A 78 -1.03 -12.95 -10.39
N LEU A 79 -1.31 -11.85 -9.68
CA LEU A 79 -0.49 -11.44 -8.53
C LEU A 79 -0.96 -12.16 -7.25
N ASP A 80 -0.34 -13.30 -6.92
CA ASP A 80 -0.75 -14.15 -5.79
C ASP A 80 -0.85 -13.42 -4.45
N ILE A 81 0.04 -12.45 -4.19
CA ILE A 81 0.01 -11.66 -2.95
C ILE A 81 -1.26 -10.79 -2.84
N ALA A 82 -1.90 -10.43 -3.95
CA ALA A 82 -3.18 -9.71 -3.95
C ALA A 82 -4.35 -10.61 -3.56
N LYS A 83 -4.32 -11.89 -3.93
CA LYS A 83 -5.31 -12.88 -3.47
C LYS A 83 -5.32 -12.98 -1.94
N ILE A 84 -4.13 -13.12 -1.36
CA ILE A 84 -3.96 -13.20 0.10
C ILE A 84 -4.44 -11.90 0.78
N GLU A 85 -4.14 -10.75 0.18
CA GLU A 85 -4.57 -9.46 0.74
C GLU A 85 -6.09 -9.28 0.68
N LEU A 86 -6.76 -9.73 -0.39
CA LEU A 86 -8.23 -9.71 -0.53
C LEU A 86 -8.92 -10.54 0.55
N GLU A 87 -8.44 -11.75 0.80
CA GLU A 87 -8.99 -12.65 1.84
C GLU A 87 -8.91 -12.00 3.25
N ASN A 88 -7.92 -11.14 3.45
CA ASN A 88 -7.70 -10.43 4.72
C ASN A 88 -8.25 -9.00 4.74
N TYR A 89 -8.80 -8.50 3.63
CA TYR A 89 -9.11 -7.09 3.42
C TYR A 89 -10.04 -6.53 4.50
N GLU A 90 -11.15 -7.21 4.78
CA GLU A 90 -12.10 -6.76 5.81
C GLU A 90 -11.48 -6.68 7.19
N ARG A 91 -10.62 -7.64 7.54
CA ARG A 91 -9.90 -7.64 8.81
C ARG A 91 -8.91 -6.48 8.88
N THR A 92 -8.20 -6.22 7.79
CA THR A 92 -7.26 -5.09 7.66
C THR A 92 -8.01 -3.76 7.85
N MET A 93 -9.13 -3.56 7.17
CA MET A 93 -9.91 -2.32 7.25
C MET A 93 -10.52 -2.10 8.64
N LYS A 94 -11.07 -3.15 9.27
CA LYS A 94 -11.56 -3.09 10.65
C LYS A 94 -10.45 -2.69 11.64
N ARG A 95 -9.22 -3.18 11.43
CA ARG A 95 -8.08 -2.80 12.27
C ARG A 95 -7.71 -1.33 12.08
N VAL A 96 -7.60 -0.86 10.83
CA VAL A 96 -7.33 0.55 10.52
C VAL A 96 -8.37 1.46 11.15
N GLU A 97 -9.65 1.10 11.05
CA GLU A 97 -10.75 1.87 11.62
C GLU A 97 -10.66 1.91 13.16
N LYS A 98 -10.41 0.77 13.81
CA LYS A 98 -10.24 0.70 15.27
C LYS A 98 -9.07 1.55 15.76
N GLU A 99 -7.93 1.47 15.09
CA GLU A 99 -6.73 2.25 15.42
C GLU A 99 -6.95 3.75 15.20
N GLY A 100 -7.61 4.12 14.09
CA GLY A 100 -7.98 5.50 13.80
C GLY A 100 -8.93 6.09 14.85
N ARG A 101 -9.98 5.36 15.24
CA ARG A 101 -10.90 5.78 16.31
C ARG A 101 -10.16 5.99 17.63
N LYS A 102 -9.27 5.07 18.01
CA LYS A 102 -8.46 5.20 19.22
C LYS A 102 -7.59 6.46 19.17
N ALA A 103 -6.88 6.69 18.07
CA ALA A 103 -6.02 7.87 17.92
C ALA A 103 -6.78 9.20 18.03
N ILE A 104 -8.02 9.25 17.52
CA ILE A 104 -8.90 10.43 17.65
C ILE A 104 -9.32 10.63 19.12
N MET A 105 -9.75 9.56 19.81
CA MET A 105 -10.12 9.66 21.23
C MET A 105 -8.94 10.09 22.09
N ASP A 106 -7.76 9.50 21.89
CA ASP A 106 -6.52 9.85 22.60
C ASP A 106 -6.12 11.32 22.37
N TYR A 107 -6.47 11.90 21.22
CA TYR A 107 -6.24 13.32 20.91
C TYR A 107 -7.24 14.23 21.64
N ILE A 108 -8.53 13.87 21.63
CA ILE A 108 -9.58 14.64 22.34
C ILE A 108 -9.29 14.69 23.84
N GLU A 109 -8.96 13.54 24.45
CA GLU A 109 -8.61 13.48 25.88
C GLU A 109 -7.39 14.34 26.27
N LYS A 110 -6.47 14.59 25.32
CA LYS A 110 -5.34 15.48 25.53
C LYS A 110 -5.70 16.96 25.44
N LEU A 111 -6.73 17.32 24.68
CA LEU A 111 -7.20 18.70 24.56
C LEU A 111 -8.01 19.14 25.78
N ASP A 112 -8.67 18.19 26.43
CA ASP A 112 -9.48 18.43 27.65
C ASP A 112 -8.63 18.53 28.95
N ARG A 113 -7.30 18.39 28.86
CA ARG A 113 -6.34 18.50 29.98
C ARG A 113 -5.50 19.77 29.88
#